data_AF-A0A0M2LFM6-F1
#
_entry.id   AF-A0A0M2LFM6-F1
#
_cell.length_a   1.000
_cell.length_b   1.000
_cell.length_c   1.000
_cell.angle_alpha   90.00
_cell.angle_beta   90.00
_cell.angle_gamma   90.00
#
_symmetry.space_group_name_H-M   'P 1'
#
loop_
_entity.id
_entity.type
_entity.pdbx_description
1 polymer ?
#
loop_
_entity_poly.entity_id
_entity_poly.type
_entity_poly.pdbx_seq_one_letter_code
_entity_poly.pdbx_strand_id
1 'polypeptide(L)'
;MAGRSLDDLGYSLSWRDLQVLVKRWQRTPGTATCESVQGVEHWTVTEQLLATAIDALNTGNWQRGQNRNSPKPKRIPRPWEQSQNQRLGSDPIPLHQFNDWWDKNAKPRPGR
;
A
#
# COMPACT_ATOMS: atom_id res chain seq x y z
N MET A 1 10.69 22.51 -26.48
CA MET A 1 9.25 22.24 -26.70
C MET A 1 8.48 23.11 -25.73
N ALA A 2 7.62 24.01 -26.21
CA ALA A 2 6.80 24.84 -25.33
C ALA A 2 5.80 23.95 -24.58
N GLY A 3 5.78 24.03 -23.25
CA GLY A 3 4.82 23.31 -22.42
C GLY A 3 3.42 23.90 -22.60
N ARG A 4 2.39 23.05 -22.62
CA ARG A 4 0.99 23.47 -22.65
C ARG A 4 0.53 23.82 -21.22
N SER A 5 -0.20 24.92 -21.04
CA SER A 5 -0.69 25.36 -19.72
C SER A 5 -2.18 25.01 -19.53
N LEU A 6 -2.73 25.27 -18.34
CA LEU A 6 -4.18 25.15 -18.11
C LEU A 6 -4.99 26.22 -18.86
N ASP A 7 -4.39 27.34 -19.22
CA ASP A 7 -5.05 28.43 -19.95
C ASP A 7 -5.35 28.04 -21.41
N ASP A 8 -4.67 27.01 -21.91
CA ASP A 8 -4.91 26.43 -23.24
C ASP A 8 -6.23 25.65 -23.32
N LEU A 9 -6.91 25.41 -22.18
CA LEU A 9 -8.14 24.63 -22.11
C LEU A 9 -9.28 25.30 -22.88
N GLY A 10 -9.84 24.57 -23.84
CA GLY A 10 -10.98 25.01 -24.65
C GLY A 10 -10.62 25.70 -25.97
N TYR A 11 -9.36 26.15 -26.15
CA TYR A 11 -8.89 26.73 -27.42
C TYR A 11 -7.96 25.79 -28.20
N SER A 12 -6.92 25.25 -27.55
CA SER A 12 -5.90 24.41 -28.18
C SER A 12 -5.75 23.04 -27.50
N LEU A 13 -6.12 22.96 -26.21
CA LEU A 13 -6.20 21.72 -25.45
C LEU A 13 -7.67 21.39 -25.17
N SER A 14 -8.19 20.35 -25.83
CA SER A 14 -9.55 19.90 -25.56
C SER A 14 -9.65 19.24 -24.18
N TRP A 15 -10.84 19.22 -23.58
CA TRP A 15 -11.05 18.52 -22.31
C TRP A 15 -10.75 17.01 -22.43
N ARG A 16 -10.97 16.45 -23.62
CA ARG A 16 -10.63 15.05 -23.88
C ARG A 16 -9.12 14.83 -23.87
N ASP A 17 -8.35 15.74 -24.44
CA ASP A 17 -6.89 15.66 -24.46
C ASP A 17 -6.30 15.78 -23.06
N LEU A 18 -6.79 16.72 -22.25
CA LEU A 18 -6.35 16.83 -20.86
C LEU A 18 -6.73 15.57 -20.06
N GLN A 19 -7.93 15.00 -20.26
CA GLN A 19 -8.29 13.73 -19.62
C GLN A 19 -7.32 12.59 -20.00
N VAL A 20 -6.92 12.50 -21.27
CA VAL A 20 -5.95 11.49 -21.74
C VAL A 20 -4.57 11.73 -21.12
N LEU A 21 -4.11 12.97 -21.05
CA LEU A 21 -2.83 13.32 -20.41
C LEU A 21 -2.81 12.92 -18.93
N VAL A 22 -3.83 13.32 -18.17
CA VAL A 22 -3.93 12.97 -16.75
C VAL A 22 -3.94 11.46 -16.55
N LYS A 23 -4.74 10.72 -17.33
CA LYS A 23 -4.77 9.24 -17.25
C LYS A 23 -3.42 8.59 -17.59
N ARG A 24 -2.66 9.18 -18.52
CA ARG A 24 -1.32 8.68 -18.88
C ARG A 24 -0.30 9.00 -17.81
N TRP A 25 -0.29 10.22 -17.27
CA TRP A 25 0.63 10.62 -16.22
C TRP A 25 0.41 9.83 -14.94
N GLN A 26 -0.84 9.55 -14.56
CA GLN A 26 -1.17 8.65 -13.45
C GLN A 26 -0.53 7.27 -13.56
N ARG A 27 -0.18 6.80 -14.77
CA ARG A 27 0.46 5.50 -15.02
C ARG A 27 1.95 5.62 -15.35
N THR A 28 2.47 6.83 -15.49
CA THR A 28 3.86 7.08 -15.87
C THR A 28 4.67 7.35 -14.60
N PRO A 29 5.63 6.49 -14.24
CA PRO A 29 6.46 6.67 -13.06
C PRO A 29 7.23 8.00 -13.09
N GLY A 30 7.47 8.58 -11.91
CA GLY A 30 8.22 9.84 -11.76
C GLY A 30 7.45 11.11 -12.13
N THR A 31 6.15 11.00 -12.44
CA THR A 31 5.29 12.19 -12.54
C THR A 31 4.64 12.51 -11.20
N ALA A 32 4.48 13.80 -10.89
CA ALA A 32 3.83 14.24 -9.65
C ALA A 32 2.38 13.71 -9.50
N THR A 33 1.69 13.48 -10.62
CA THR A 33 0.33 12.88 -10.58
C THR A 33 0.35 11.37 -10.30
N CYS A 34 1.41 10.66 -10.71
CA CYS A 34 1.61 9.27 -10.32
C CYS A 34 1.88 9.18 -8.81
N GLU A 35 2.78 10.01 -8.29
CA GLU A 35 3.14 10.02 -6.87
C GLU A 35 1.95 10.38 -5.96
N SER A 36 1.12 11.34 -6.37
CA SER A 36 -0.05 11.74 -5.56
C SER A 36 -1.16 10.70 -5.55
N VAL A 37 -1.35 9.95 -6.65
CA VAL A 37 -2.41 8.94 -6.78
C VAL A 37 -1.98 7.59 -6.22
N GLN A 38 -0.75 7.16 -6.51
CA GLN A 38 -0.25 5.83 -6.17
C GLN A 38 0.65 5.81 -4.93
N GLY A 39 1.07 6.98 -4.45
CA GLY A 39 2.07 7.12 -3.39
C GLY A 39 3.49 7.25 -3.94
N VAL A 40 4.41 7.66 -3.06
CA VAL A 40 5.83 7.89 -3.38
C VAL A 40 6.55 6.60 -3.77
N GLU A 41 6.08 5.45 -3.29
CA GLU A 41 6.70 4.14 -3.52
C GLU A 41 5.98 3.36 -4.64
N HIS A 42 6.03 3.85 -5.88
CA HIS A 42 5.53 3.08 -7.03
C HIS A 42 6.61 2.16 -7.59
N TRP A 43 6.40 0.84 -7.51
CA TRP A 43 7.28 -0.13 -8.16
C TRP A 43 6.90 -0.34 -9.63
N THR A 44 7.86 -0.07 -10.50
CA THR A 44 7.87 -0.46 -11.91
C THR A 44 7.84 -1.98 -12.07
N VAL A 45 7.45 -2.45 -13.25
CA VAL A 45 7.42 -3.90 -13.58
C VAL A 45 8.76 -4.57 -13.30
N THR A 46 9.87 -3.88 -13.59
CA THR A 46 11.23 -4.40 -13.35
C THR A 46 11.48 -4.67 -11.87
N GLU A 47 11.11 -3.74 -10.98
CA GLU A 47 11.28 -3.90 -9.53
C GLU A 47 10.41 -5.04 -9.00
N GLN A 48 9.19 -5.20 -9.52
CA GLN A 48 8.31 -6.31 -9.15
C GLN A 48 8.89 -7.67 -9.55
N LEU A 49 9.44 -7.77 -10.77
CA LEU A 49 10.10 -8.98 -11.26
C LEU A 49 11.37 -9.28 -10.47
N LEU A 50 12.19 -8.26 -10.20
CA LEU A 50 13.42 -8.40 -9.42
C LEU A 50 13.13 -8.88 -8.00
N ALA A 51 12.15 -8.28 -7.31
CA ALA A 51 11.74 -8.72 -5.98
C ALA A 51 11.23 -10.16 -5.99
N THR A 52 10.52 -10.57 -7.04
CA THR A 52 10.05 -11.95 -7.21
C THR A 52 11.23 -12.92 -7.42
N ALA A 53 12.24 -12.53 -8.20
CA ALA A 53 13.45 -13.31 -8.36
C ALA A 53 14.22 -13.44 -7.04
N ILE A 54 14.35 -12.37 -6.26
CA ILE A 54 15.02 -12.39 -4.95
C ILE A 54 14.26 -13.28 -3.96
N ASP A 55 12.93 -13.19 -3.89
CA ASP A 55 12.09 -14.06 -3.05
C ASP A 55 12.33 -15.55 -3.37
N ALA A 56 12.40 -15.90 -4.66
CA ALA A 56 12.65 -17.25 -5.12
C ALA A 56 14.08 -17.72 -4.78
N LEU A 57 15.09 -16.87 -4.99
CA LEU A 57 16.48 -17.16 -4.66
C LEU A 57 16.68 -17.38 -3.15
N ASN A 58 16.10 -16.53 -2.31
CA ASN A 58 16.14 -16.67 -0.86
C ASN A 58 15.51 -17.99 -0.42
N THR A 59 14.36 -18.34 -0.99
CA THR A 59 13.69 -19.62 -0.71
C THR A 59 14.56 -20.80 -1.15
N GLY A 60 15.15 -20.75 -2.33
CA GLY A 60 16.04 -21.80 -2.83
C GLY A 60 17.31 -21.96 -2.00
N ASN A 61 17.90 -20.86 -1.53
CA ASN A 61 19.04 -20.88 -0.62
C ASN A 61 18.68 -21.50 0.73
N TRP A 62 17.51 -21.15 1.28
CA TRP A 62 17.00 -21.76 2.51
C TRP A 62 16.80 -23.27 2.37
N GLN A 63 16.22 -23.74 1.26
CA GLN A 63 16.06 -25.17 0.97
C GLN A 63 17.41 -25.92 0.91
N ARG A 64 18.45 -25.28 0.38
CA ARG A 64 19.80 -25.86 0.28
C ARG A 64 20.63 -25.77 1.56
N GLY A 65 20.24 -24.93 2.52
CA GLY A 65 21.01 -24.63 3.73
C GLY A 65 21.13 -25.76 4.75
N GLN A 66 20.51 -26.93 4.52
CA GLN A 66 20.54 -28.15 5.34
C GLN A 66 20.20 -27.99 6.85
N ASN A 67 19.87 -26.79 7.32
CA ASN A 67 19.49 -26.52 8.69
C ASN A 67 17.96 -26.53 8.84
N ARG A 68 17.45 -27.59 9.46
CA ARG A 68 16.01 -27.80 9.68
C ARG A 68 15.36 -26.75 10.59
N ASN A 69 16.15 -26.08 11.42
CA ASN A 69 15.66 -25.07 12.36
C ASN A 69 15.76 -23.64 11.82
N SER A 70 16.31 -23.44 10.62
CA SER A 70 16.39 -22.10 10.03
C SER A 70 14.99 -21.59 9.68
N PRO A 71 14.64 -20.36 10.07
CA PRO A 71 13.34 -19.79 9.73
C PRO A 71 13.22 -19.60 8.22
N LYS A 72 12.06 -19.93 7.66
CA LYS A 72 11.76 -19.70 6.24
C LYS A 72 11.84 -18.20 5.94
N PRO A 73 12.52 -17.78 4.87
CA PRO A 73 12.60 -16.37 4.52
C PRO A 73 11.20 -15.82 4.21
N LYS A 74 10.93 -14.62 4.71
CA LYS A 74 9.74 -13.84 4.34
C LYS A 74 9.98 -13.17 3.00
N ARG A 75 8.90 -12.95 2.26
CA ARG A 75 8.96 -12.18 1.00
C ARG A 75 9.28 -10.72 1.29
N ILE A 76 9.93 -10.06 0.34
CA ILE A 76 10.13 -8.61 0.40
C ILE A 76 8.74 -7.93 0.42
N PRO A 77 8.44 -7.04 1.37
CA PRO A 77 7.13 -6.38 1.41
C PRO A 77 6.93 -5.54 0.14
N ARG A 78 5.78 -5.68 -0.52
CA ARG A 78 5.45 -4.87 -1.69
C ARG A 78 4.80 -3.55 -1.26
N PRO A 79 4.96 -2.43 -1.99
CA PRO A 79 4.39 -1.14 -1.55
C PRO A 79 2.87 -1.12 -1.42
N TRP A 80 2.17 -1.93 -2.23
CA TRP A 80 0.71 -2.09 -2.16
C TRP A 80 0.26 -3.12 -1.12
N GLU A 81 1.19 -3.84 -0.49
CA GLU A 81 0.88 -4.85 0.50
C GLU A 81 0.57 -4.17 1.84
N GLN A 82 -0.69 -4.27 2.25
CA GLN A 82 -1.08 -3.79 3.58
C GLN A 82 -0.40 -4.65 4.64
N SER A 83 0.08 -4.02 5.72
CA SER A 83 0.67 -4.75 6.85
C SER A 83 -0.32 -5.81 7.35
N GLN A 84 0.05 -7.09 7.22
CA GLN A 84 -0.77 -8.19 7.73
C GLN A 84 -0.86 -8.23 9.26
N ASN A 85 -0.08 -7.40 9.95
CA ASN A 85 -0.05 -7.32 11.41
C ASN A 85 -0.96 -6.22 11.96
N GLN A 86 -2.17 -6.07 11.42
CA GLN A 86 -3.19 -5.33 12.15
C GLN A 86 -3.74 -6.24 13.25
N ARG A 87 -3.18 -6.13 14.46
CA ARG A 87 -3.71 -6.80 15.65
C ARG A 87 -5.08 -6.19 15.97
N LEU A 88 -6.14 -6.86 15.54
CA LEU A 88 -7.52 -6.50 15.87
C LEU A 88 -7.83 -7.06 17.26
N GLY A 89 -7.90 -6.17 18.26
CA GLY A 89 -8.19 -6.53 19.64
C GLY A 89 -6.95 -6.74 20.52
N SER A 90 -7.11 -6.45 21.80
CA SER A 90 -6.12 -6.76 22.84
C SER A 90 -6.29 -8.19 23.34
N ASP A 91 -5.55 -8.57 24.38
CA ASP A 91 -5.72 -9.86 25.05
C ASP A 91 -7.20 -10.11 25.44
N PRO A 92 -7.67 -11.37 25.38
CA PRO A 92 -9.05 -11.71 25.69
C PRO A 92 -9.39 -11.30 27.13
N ILE A 93 -10.53 -10.63 27.30
CA ILE A 93 -11.02 -10.22 28.62
C ILE A 93 -11.65 -11.43 29.30
N PRO A 94 -11.21 -11.82 30.51
CA PRO A 94 -11.87 -12.87 31.27
C PRO A 94 -13.34 -12.51 31.54
N LEU A 95 -14.24 -13.50 31.48
CA LEU A 95 -15.69 -13.25 31.62
C LEU A 95 -16.08 -12.47 32.88
N HIS A 96 -15.35 -12.68 33.99
CA HIS A 96 -15.59 -11.98 35.25
C HIS A 96 -15.23 -10.48 35.22
N GLN A 97 -14.48 -10.01 34.23
CA GLN A 97 -14.09 -8.60 34.04
C GLN A 97 -14.88 -7.90 32.94
N PHE A 98 -15.82 -8.62 32.30
CA PHE A 98 -16.56 -8.10 31.15
C PHE A 98 -17.41 -6.87 31.52
N ASN A 99 -18.15 -6.95 32.63
CA ASN A 99 -19.03 -5.86 33.06
C ASN A 99 -18.26 -4.57 33.34
N ASP A 100 -17.16 -4.66 34.09
CA ASP A 100 -16.32 -3.52 34.45
C ASP A 100 -15.70 -2.85 33.20
N TRP A 101 -15.28 -3.65 32.21
CA TRP A 101 -14.79 -3.14 30.94
C TRP A 101 -15.90 -2.49 30.11
N TRP A 102 -17.09 -3.08 30.08
CA TRP A 102 -18.24 -2.59 29.31
C TRP A 102 -18.72 -1.23 29.83
N ASP A 103 -18.86 -1.09 31.14
CA ASP A 103 -19.33 0.13 31.79
C ASP A 103 -18.32 1.28 31.65
N LYS A 104 -17.02 0.96 31.63
CA LYS A 104 -15.95 1.95 31.42
C LYS A 104 -15.91 2.50 29.98
N ASN A 105 -16.30 1.68 28.98
CA ASN A 105 -16.23 2.06 27.57
C ASN A 105 -17.58 2.51 26.98
N ALA A 106 -18.67 2.39 27.74
CA ALA A 106 -19.96 2.92 27.35
C ALA A 106 -19.89 4.46 27.30
N LYS A 107 -20.04 5.04 26.09
CA LYS A 107 -20.16 6.50 25.94
C LYS A 107 -21.43 6.97 26.68
N PRO A 108 -21.39 8.07 27.44
CA PRO A 108 -22.61 8.63 28.02
C PRO A 108 -23.59 8.95 26.89
N ARG A 109 -24.83 8.47 27.02
CA ARG A 109 -25.90 8.84 26.10
C ARG A 109 -26.05 10.36 26.16
N PRO A 110 -26.06 11.10 25.03
CA PRO A 110 -26.33 12.53 25.07
C PRO A 110 -27.72 12.73 25.68
N GLY A 111 -27.75 13.48 26.78
CA GLY A 111 -28.97 13.76 27.53
C GLY A 111 -30.02 14.42 26.63
N ARG A 112 -31.27 14.00 26.80
CA ARG A 112 -32.45 14.70 26.26
C ARG A 112 -32.68 16.00 27.00
#